data_AF-A0A3B9NQH3-F1
#
_entry.id   AF-A0A3B9NQH3-F1
#
_cell.length_a   1.000
_cell.length_b   1.000
_cell.length_c   1.000
_cell.angle_alpha   90.00
_cell.angle_beta   90.00
_cell.angle_gamma   90.00
#
_symmetry.space_group_name_H-M   'P 1'
#
loop_
_entity.id
_entity.type
_entity.pdbx_description
1 polymer ?
#
loop_
_entity_poly.entity_id
_entity_poly.type
_entity_poly.pdbx_seq_one_letter_code
_entity_poly.pdbx_strand_id
1 'polypeptide(L)'
;MNITIPQHPAPHGLSSVEKAALVTRIKGLLKEHNATLVAHYYTDPDLQALADETGGCVADSLEMARFGAMSSAQRIVVAGVRFMGETAKILSPDKT
;
A
#
# COMPACT_ATOMS: atom_id res chain seq x y z
N MET A 1 7.66 -33.61 20.22
CA MET A 1 6.54 -33.01 19.46
C MET A 1 7.16 -32.40 18.20
N ASN A 2 7.05 -33.07 17.05
CA ASN A 2 7.59 -32.54 15.79
C ASN A 2 6.51 -31.71 15.11
N ILE A 3 6.67 -30.39 15.12
CA ILE A 3 5.79 -29.49 14.38
C ILE A 3 6.30 -29.44 12.94
N THR A 4 5.57 -30.08 12.02
CA THR A 4 5.80 -29.93 10.58
C THR A 4 5.23 -28.58 10.14
N ILE A 5 6.09 -27.60 9.92
CA ILE A 5 5.69 -26.32 9.33
C ILE A 5 5.45 -26.57 7.83
N PRO A 6 4.25 -26.29 7.28
CA PRO A 6 4.03 -26.37 5.84
C PRO A 6 5.00 -25.41 5.15
N GLN A 7 5.75 -25.92 4.19
CA GLN A 7 6.65 -25.09 3.38
C GLN A 7 5.82 -24.00 2.70
N HIS A 8 6.11 -22.74 3.03
CA HIS A 8 5.56 -21.61 2.29
C HIS A 8 6.09 -21.72 0.85
N PRO A 9 5.23 -21.67 -0.19
CA PRO A 9 5.70 -21.69 -1.55
C PRO A 9 6.74 -20.58 -1.72
N ALA A 10 7.90 -20.91 -2.28
CA ALA A 10 8.94 -19.92 -2.54
C ALA A 10 8.30 -18.77 -3.33
N PRO A 11 8.54 -17.50 -2.93
CA PRO A 11 7.94 -16.38 -3.64
C PRO A 11 8.30 -16.50 -5.12
N HIS A 12 7.30 -16.67 -5.97
CA HIS A 12 7.47 -16.55 -7.40
C HIS A 12 7.83 -15.09 -7.66
N GLY A 13 9.13 -14.79 -7.74
CA GLY A 13 9.62 -13.45 -8.02
C GLY A 13 9.06 -13.00 -9.35
N LEU A 14 8.27 -11.93 -9.35
CA LEU A 14 7.74 -11.33 -10.55
C LEU A 14 8.89 -10.93 -11.49
N SER A 15 8.78 -11.26 -12.77
CA SER A 15 9.71 -10.75 -13.77
C SER A 15 9.61 -9.22 -13.89
N SER A 16 10.66 -8.56 -14.38
CA SER A 16 10.67 -7.10 -14.56
C SER A 16 9.53 -6.60 -15.46
N VAL A 17 9.12 -7.41 -16.45
CA VAL A 17 8.02 -7.10 -17.36
C VAL A 17 6.67 -7.16 -16.64
N GLU A 18 6.43 -8.21 -15.85
CA GLU A 18 5.21 -8.35 -15.05
C GLU A 18 5.10 -7.23 -14.01
N LYS A 19 6.20 -6.89 -13.33
CA LYS A 19 6.27 -5.76 -12.39
C LYS A 19 5.86 -4.45 -13.06
N ALA A 20 6.47 -4.12 -14.19
CA ALA A 20 6.16 -2.88 -14.92
C ALA A 20 4.69 -2.82 -15.37
N ALA A 21 4.13 -3.95 -15.82
CA ALA A 21 2.72 -4.05 -16.19
C ALA A 21 1.79 -3.81 -14.98
N LEU A 22 2.12 -4.41 -13.83
CA LEU A 22 1.36 -4.22 -12.58
C LEU A 22 1.45 -2.78 -12.08
N VAL A 23 2.64 -2.19 -12.03
CA VAL A 23 2.85 -0.78 -11.66
C VAL A 23 1.99 0.15 -12.52
N THR A 24 2.01 -0.06 -13.84
CA THR A 24 1.20 0.73 -14.79
C THR A 24 -0.29 0.58 -14.50
N ARG A 25 -0.75 -0.66 -14.29
CA ARG A 25 -2.16 -0.94 -13.96
C ARG A 25 -2.58 -0.29 -12.64
N ILE A 26 -1.76 -0.39 -11.60
CA ILE A 26 -2.07 0.19 -10.28
C ILE A 26 -2.15 1.72 -10.38
N LYS A 27 -1.22 2.36 -11.10
CA LYS A 27 -1.28 3.81 -11.35
C LYS A 27 -2.58 4.24 -12.04
N GLY A 28 -3.06 3.45 -13.00
CA GLY A 28 -4.35 3.68 -13.65
C GLY A 28 -5.51 3.61 -12.66
N LEU A 29 -5.56 2.54 -11.86
CA LEU A 29 -6.61 2.33 -10.86
C LEU A 29 -6.62 3.40 -9.76
N LEU A 30 -5.44 3.86 -9.31
CA LEU A 30 -5.34 4.93 -8.31
C LEU A 30 -5.98 6.23 -8.84
N LYS A 31 -5.73 6.57 -10.11
CA LYS A 31 -6.35 7.74 -10.76
C LYS A 31 -7.85 7.56 -10.96
N GLU A 32 -8.26 6.40 -11.50
CA GLU A 32 -9.67 6.08 -11.75
C GLU A 32 -10.53 6.21 -10.50
N HIS A 33 -9.97 5.81 -9.36
CA HIS A 33 -10.68 5.80 -8.09
C HIS A 33 -10.42 7.02 -7.19
N ASN A 34 -9.72 8.04 -7.70
CA ASN A 34 -9.28 9.19 -6.90
C ASN A 34 -8.68 8.74 -5.55
N ALA A 35 -7.73 7.81 -5.63
CA ALA A 35 -7.14 7.12 -4.50
C ALA A 35 -5.68 7.51 -4.32
N THR A 36 -5.25 7.61 -3.07
CA THR A 36 -3.84 7.79 -2.71
C THR A 36 -3.29 6.50 -2.13
N LEU A 37 -2.03 6.18 -2.44
CA LEU A 37 -1.32 5.05 -1.87
C LEU A 37 -0.43 5.53 -0.71
N VAL A 38 -0.51 4.88 0.44
CA VAL A 38 0.42 5.08 1.56
C VAL A 38 1.10 3.75 1.86
N ALA A 39 2.42 3.76 1.99
CA ALA A 39 3.22 2.56 2.20
C ALA A 39 4.03 2.66 3.50
N HIS A 40 4.07 1.57 4.26
CA HIS A 40 4.93 1.49 5.43
C HIS A 40 6.39 1.26 5.03
N TYR A 41 7.35 1.74 5.82
CA TYR A 41 8.80 1.51 5.60
C TYR A 41 9.21 0.03 5.47
N TYR A 42 8.37 -0.89 5.94
CA TYR A 42 8.63 -2.33 5.91
C TYR A 42 7.98 -3.06 4.73
N THR A 43 7.39 -2.31 3.80
CA THR A 43 6.85 -2.87 2.56
C THR A 43 7.95 -3.13 1.54
N ASP A 44 7.64 -3.93 0.53
CA ASP A 44 8.55 -4.19 -0.59
C ASP A 44 9.01 -2.88 -1.26
N PRO A 45 10.29 -2.73 -1.65
CA PRO A 45 10.79 -1.53 -2.31
C PRO A 45 9.98 -1.11 -3.54
N ASP A 46 9.41 -2.07 -4.29
CA ASP A 46 8.56 -1.76 -5.45
C ASP A 46 7.29 -1.00 -5.03
N LEU A 47 6.71 -1.31 -3.86
CA LEU A 47 5.55 -0.61 -3.32
C LEU A 47 5.91 0.77 -2.77
N GLN A 48 7.09 0.91 -2.16
CA GLN A 48 7.59 2.19 -1.70
C GLN A 48 7.80 3.14 -2.88
N ALA A 49 8.52 2.69 -3.91
CA ALA A 49 8.72 3.45 -5.15
C ALA A 49 7.38 3.81 -5.81
N LEU A 50 6.43 2.88 -5.86
CA LEU A 50 5.10 3.16 -6.40
C LEU A 50 4.34 4.22 -5.60
N ALA A 51 4.42 4.21 -4.27
CA ALA A 51 3.79 5.24 -3.43
C ALA A 51 4.39 6.62 -3.74
N ASP A 52 5.72 6.73 -3.80
CA ASP A 52 6.40 7.99 -4.13
C ASP A 52 6.04 8.48 -5.55
N GLU A 53 6.09 7.58 -6.55
CA GLU A 53 5.79 7.89 -7.95
C GLU A 53 4.33 8.32 -8.19
N THR A 54 3.41 7.92 -7.31
CA THR A 54 1.98 8.24 -7.42
C THR A 54 1.59 9.49 -6.64
N GLY A 55 2.54 10.16 -5.98
CA GLY A 55 2.27 11.29 -5.09
C GLY A 55 1.66 10.87 -3.75
N GLY A 56 1.82 9.60 -3.39
CA GLY A 56 1.51 9.03 -2.09
C GLY A 56 2.57 9.35 -1.05
N CYS A 57 2.69 8.48 -0.05
CA CYS A 57 3.63 8.67 1.05
C CYS A 57 4.21 7.33 1.55
N VAL A 58 5.53 7.29 1.75
CA VAL A 58 6.22 6.21 2.46
C VAL A 58 6.55 6.69 3.87
N ALA A 59 5.90 6.14 4.89
CA ALA A 59 6.09 6.61 6.26
C ALA A 59 5.78 5.57 7.36
N ASP A 60 5.87 5.98 8.62
CA ASP A 60 5.36 5.22 9.75
C ASP A 60 3.83 5.33 9.89
N SER A 61 3.26 4.59 10.83
CA SER A 61 1.81 4.51 11.02
C SER A 61 1.14 5.86 11.31
N LEU A 62 1.77 6.73 12.12
CA LEU A 62 1.17 7.99 12.51
C LEU A 62 1.17 8.97 11.33
N GLU A 63 2.30 9.03 10.62
CA GLU A 63 2.44 9.92 9.48
C GLU A 63 1.56 9.48 8.31
N MET A 64 1.45 8.18 8.04
CA MET A 64 0.51 7.64 7.04
C MET A 64 -0.93 8.06 7.33
N ALA A 65 -1.33 8.03 8.61
CA ALA A 65 -2.68 8.38 9.02
C ALA A 65 -2.94 9.90 8.92
N ARG A 66 -1.94 10.74 9.26
CA ARG A 66 -1.98 12.20 9.06
C ARG A 66 -2.07 12.57 7.59
N PHE A 67 -1.21 11.98 6.75
CA PHE A 67 -1.21 12.20 5.31
C PHE A 67 -2.57 11.83 4.70
N GLY A 68 -3.13 10.67 5.06
CA GLY A 68 -4.44 10.23 4.61
C GLY A 68 -5.56 11.21 4.95
N ALA A 69 -5.54 11.78 6.17
CA ALA A 69 -6.52 12.78 6.60
C ALA A 69 -6.41 14.10 5.82
N MET A 70 -5.20 14.53 5.46
CA MET A 70 -4.95 15.78 4.71
C MET A 70 -5.14 15.61 3.19
N SER A 71 -5.02 14.40 2.67
CA SER A 71 -5.15 14.12 1.24
C SER A 71 -6.55 14.49 0.72
N SER A 72 -6.65 15.06 -0.48
CA SER A 72 -7.94 15.31 -1.15
C SER A 72 -8.54 14.07 -1.79
N ALA A 73 -7.80 12.95 -1.82
CA ALA A 73 -8.27 11.67 -2.33
C ALA A 73 -9.50 11.18 -1.54
N GLN A 74 -10.44 10.55 -2.24
CA GLN A 74 -11.62 9.95 -1.60
C GLN A 74 -11.31 8.56 -1.02
N ARG A 75 -10.25 7.93 -1.52
CA ARG A 75 -9.82 6.60 -1.10
C ARG A 75 -8.37 6.58 -0.65
N ILE A 76 -8.09 5.84 0.42
CA ILE A 76 -6.73 5.64 0.93
C ILE A 76 -6.39 4.15 0.83
N VAL A 77 -5.42 3.82 -0.01
CA VAL A 77 -4.88 2.46 -0.11
C VAL A 77 -3.70 2.35 0.84
N VAL A 78 -3.82 1.49 1.85
CA VAL A 78 -2.77 1.27 2.84
C VAL A 78 -1.97 0.01 2.49
N ALA A 79 -0.75 0.19 2.01
CA ALA A 79 0.25 -0.86 1.90
C ALA A 79 0.93 -1.03 3.26
N GLY A 80 0.33 -1.88 4.09
CA GLY A 80 0.77 -2.14 5.47
C GLY A 80 -0.03 -3.29 6.06
N VAL A 81 -0.19 -3.29 7.38
CA VAL A 81 -0.98 -4.29 8.10
C VAL A 81 -2.35 -3.74 8.48
N ARG A 82 -3.28 -4.65 8.78
CA ARG A 82 -4.70 -4.35 9.00
C ARG A 82 -4.98 -3.16 9.95
N PHE A 83 -4.32 -3.11 11.10
CA PHE A 83 -4.59 -2.05 12.10
C PHE A 83 -4.25 -0.64 11.59
N MET A 84 -3.30 -0.53 10.65
CA MET A 84 -2.93 0.77 10.05
C MET A 84 -4.07 1.28 9.17
N GLY A 85 -4.74 0.38 8.44
CA GLY A 85 -5.96 0.69 7.69
C GLY A 85 -7.12 1.10 8.58
N GLU A 86 -7.32 0.40 9.70
CA GLU A 86 -8.34 0.76 10.69
C GLU A 86 -8.07 2.15 11.29
N THR A 87 -6.81 2.48 11.59
CA THR A 87 -6.40 3.80 12.07
C THR A 87 -6.69 4.91 11.05
N ALA A 88 -6.36 4.67 9.77
CA ALA A 88 -6.67 5.61 8.69
C ALA A 88 -8.19 5.86 8.58
N LYS A 89 -9.01 4.81 8.70
CA LYS A 89 -10.47 4.92 8.66
C LYS A 89 -11.04 5.67 9.87
N ILE A 90 -10.44 5.50 11.06
CA ILE A 90 -10.84 6.24 12.28
C ILE A 90 -10.54 7.74 12.12
N LEU A 91 -9.39 8.12 11.56
CA LEU A 91 -9.02 9.52 11.37
C LEU A 91 -9.70 10.16 10.14
N SER A 92 -10.15 9.35 9.20
CA SER A 92 -10.82 9.78 7.96
C SER A 92 -12.16 9.05 7.79
N PRO A 93 -13.16 9.31 8.65
CA PRO A 93 -14.40 8.54 8.68
C PRO A 93 -15.17 8.58 7.35
N ASP A 94 -15.09 9.69 6.63
CA ASP A 94 -15.80 9.91 5.36
C ASP A 94 -15.06 9.36 4.13
N LYS A 95 -13.80 8.95 4.28
CA LYS A 95 -12.99 8.37 3.18
C LYS A 95 -13.11 6.86 3.16
N THR A 96 -12.98 6.26 1.98
CA THR A 96 -12.98 4.79 1.83
C THR A 96 -11.59 4.21 1.98
#